data_AF-A0A943G786-F1
#
_entry.id   AF-A0A943G786-F1
#
_cell.length_a   1.000
_cell.length_b   1.000
_cell.length_c   1.000
_cell.angle_alpha   90.00
_cell.angle_beta   90.00
_cell.angle_gamma   90.00
#
_symmetry.space_group_name_H-M   'P 1'
#
loop_
_entity.id
_entity.type
_entity.pdbx_description
1 polymer ?
#
loop_
_entity_poly.entity_id
_entity_poly.type
_entity_poly.pdbx_seq_one_letter_code
_entity_poly.pdbx_strand_id
1 'polypeptide(L)'
;MEKEVNIKPFAYAMSLISGKWKMHILFWLWKKEVLRYGELKKLLENITHKMLNTQLKELEADGLIHRKEYPQIPPKVEYSMTELGLTLIPVLQCLCDWGVKHIKNN
;
A
#
# COMPACT_ATOMS: atom_id res chain seq x y z
N MET A 1 1.15 -27.89 -14.57
CA MET A 1 -0.21 -27.34 -14.70
C MET A 1 -0.09 -25.85 -14.94
N GLU A 2 -0.39 -25.39 -16.16
CA GLU A 2 -0.59 -23.95 -16.39
C GLU A 2 -1.77 -23.49 -15.54
N LYS A 3 -1.56 -22.47 -14.70
CA LYS A 3 -2.66 -21.85 -13.96
C LYS A 3 -3.57 -21.20 -14.98
N GLU A 4 -4.84 -21.60 -14.99
CA GLU A 4 -5.87 -20.98 -15.81
C GLU A 4 -5.93 -19.46 -15.53
N VAL A 5 -5.84 -18.66 -16.60
CA VAL A 5 -5.91 -17.20 -16.51
C VAL A 5 -7.37 -16.81 -16.28
N ASN A 6 -7.72 -16.43 -15.05
CA ASN A 6 -9.09 -16.08 -14.68
C ASN A 6 -9.24 -14.58 -14.40
N ILE A 7 -10.11 -13.90 -15.16
CA ILE A 7 -10.34 -12.46 -15.07
C ILE A 7 -11.00 -12.03 -13.75
N LYS A 8 -11.87 -12.85 -13.15
CA LYS A 8 -12.62 -12.47 -11.93
C LYS A 8 -11.71 -12.24 -10.71
N PRO A 9 -10.85 -13.19 -10.28
CA PRO A 9 -9.96 -12.97 -9.16
C PRO A 9 -8.91 -11.88 -9.46
N PHE A 10 -8.47 -11.77 -10.72
CA PHE A 10 -7.58 -10.68 -11.13
C PHE A 10 -8.25 -9.31 -10.97
N ALA A 11 -9.47 -9.14 -11.48
CA ALA A 11 -10.23 -7.90 -11.38
C ALA A 11 -10.52 -7.52 -9.92
N TYR A 12 -10.83 -8.51 -9.08
CA TYR A 12 -11.00 -8.29 -7.64
C TYR A 12 -9.71 -7.76 -7.00
N ALA A 13 -8.56 -8.44 -7.19
CA ALA A 13 -7.29 -7.97 -6.66
C ALA A 13 -6.97 -6.55 -7.16
N MET A 14 -7.18 -6.28 -8.45
CA MET A 14 -6.98 -4.96 -9.03
C MET A 14 -7.93 -3.90 -8.45
N SER A 15 -9.18 -4.22 -8.10
CA SER A 15 -10.07 -3.25 -7.43
C SER A 15 -9.52 -2.78 -6.08
N LEU A 16 -8.79 -3.64 -5.38
CA LEU A 16 -8.19 -3.31 -4.08
C LEU A 16 -6.92 -2.48 -4.23
N ILE A 17 -6.08 -2.76 -5.22
CA ILE A 17 -4.70 -2.22 -5.29
C ILE A 17 -4.42 -1.30 -6.48
N SER A 18 -5.35 -1.16 -7.43
CA SER A 18 -5.20 -0.26 -8.57
C SER A 18 -5.16 1.21 -8.14
N GLY A 19 -4.64 2.04 -9.05
CA GLY A 19 -4.45 3.47 -8.82
C GLY A 19 -2.98 3.82 -8.55
N LYS A 20 -2.70 5.12 -8.57
CA LYS A 20 -1.31 5.61 -8.51
C LYS A 20 -0.64 5.36 -7.16
N TRP A 21 -1.39 5.43 -6.06
CA TRP A 21 -0.80 5.57 -4.73
C TRP A 21 -0.95 4.35 -3.83
N LYS A 22 -1.99 3.50 -4.01
CA LYS A 22 -2.25 2.35 -3.14
C LYS A 22 -1.04 1.42 -3.00
N MET A 23 -0.45 1.00 -4.12
CA MET A 23 0.74 0.13 -4.11
C MET A 23 1.97 0.80 -3.48
N HIS A 24 2.16 2.10 -3.67
CA HIS A 24 3.27 2.84 -3.05
C HIS A 24 3.10 2.94 -1.53
N ILE A 25 1.87 3.16 -1.04
CA ILE A 25 1.56 3.16 0.39
C ILE A 25 1.86 1.79 0.99
N LEU A 26 1.35 0.71 0.37
CA LEU A 26 1.56 -0.66 0.83
C LEU A 26 3.05 -1.03 0.84
N PHE A 27 3.81 -0.63 -0.19
CA PHE A 27 5.26 -0.83 -0.23
C PHE A 27 5.98 -0.16 0.95
N TRP A 28 5.64 1.10 1.26
CA TRP A 28 6.28 1.80 2.38
C TRP A 28 5.90 1.21 3.74
N LEU A 29 4.65 0.79 3.91
CA LEU A 29 4.20 0.11 5.12
C LEU A 29 4.83 -1.28 5.29
N TRP A 30 5.06 -2.00 4.19
CA TRP A 30 5.86 -3.23 4.25
C TRP A 30 7.31 -2.94 4.65
N LYS A 31 7.94 -1.92 4.03
CA LYS A 31 9.34 -1.57 4.27
C LYS A 31 9.63 -1.00 5.66
N LYS A 32 8.66 -0.34 6.29
CA LYS A 32 8.84 0.39 7.56
C LYS A 32 7.97 -0.13 8.70
N GLU A 33 7.12 -1.12 8.44
CA GLU A 33 6.13 -1.75 9.33
C GLU A 33 5.03 -0.79 9.83
N VAL A 34 5.42 0.34 10.42
CA VAL A 34 4.52 1.36 10.98
C VAL A 34 4.98 2.75 10.55
N LEU A 35 4.05 3.55 10.02
CA LEU A 35 4.31 4.94 9.63
C LEU A 35 3.21 5.88 10.08
N ARG A 36 3.58 7.12 10.44
CA ARG A 36 2.64 8.23 10.67
C ARG A 36 2.25 8.89 9.36
N TYR A 37 1.12 9.60 9.37
CA TYR A 37 0.62 10.34 8.21
C TYR A 37 1.70 11.26 7.59
N GLY A 38 2.40 12.04 8.43
CA GLY A 38 3.44 12.97 7.97
C GLY A 38 4.65 12.27 7.34
N GLU A 39 4.97 11.06 7.78
CA GLU A 39 6.07 10.25 7.23
C GLU A 39 5.67 9.68 5.86
N LEU A 40 4.48 9.09 5.75
CA LEU A 40 3.92 8.65 4.46
C LEU A 40 3.85 9.82 3.46
N LYS A 41 3.40 10.99 3.90
CA LYS A 41 3.31 12.19 3.06
C LYS A 41 4.65 12.68 2.54
N LYS A 42 5.73 12.51 3.32
CA LYS A 42 7.11 12.85 2.93
C LYS A 42 7.68 11.81 1.96
N LEU A 43 7.46 10.52 2.23
CA LEU A 43 7.93 9.41 1.40
C LEU A 43 7.25 9.35 0.02
N LEU A 44 5.99 9.79 -0.05
CA LEU A 44 5.20 9.86 -1.28
C LEU A 44 5.29 11.25 -1.88
N GLU A 45 6.47 11.63 -2.35
CA GLU A 45 6.71 12.93 -2.99
C GLU A 45 5.65 13.20 -4.07
N ASN A 46 5.06 14.41 -4.05
CA ASN A 46 3.97 14.86 -4.94
C ASN A 46 2.55 14.36 -4.64
N ILE A 47 2.30 13.47 -3.67
CA ILE A 47 0.92 13.18 -3.27
C ILE A 47 0.32 14.41 -2.57
N THR A 48 -0.92 14.81 -2.88
CA THR A 48 -1.59 15.88 -2.13
C THR A 48 -2.16 15.36 -0.82
N HIS A 49 -2.39 16.23 0.16
CA HIS A 49 -3.03 15.84 1.43
C HIS A 49 -4.40 15.18 1.21
N LYS A 50 -5.21 15.76 0.32
CA LYS A 50 -6.52 15.22 -0.07
C LYS A 50 -6.38 13.81 -0.62
N MET A 51 -5.47 13.61 -1.56
CA MET A 51 -5.26 12.30 -2.18
C MET A 51 -4.76 11.27 -1.16
N LEU A 52 -3.75 11.60 -0.35
CA LEU A 52 -3.26 10.67 0.68
C LEU A 52 -4.37 10.26 1.67
N ASN A 53 -5.18 11.22 2.12
CA ASN A 53 -6.31 10.94 3.01
C ASN A 53 -7.34 10.01 2.36
N THR A 54 -7.71 10.26 1.11
CA THR A 54 -8.63 9.41 0.35
C THR A 54 -8.07 7.99 0.21
N GLN A 55 -6.82 7.84 -0.19
CA GLN A 55 -6.20 6.54 -0.42
C GLN A 55 -6.02 5.73 0.87
N LEU A 56 -5.68 6.38 1.99
CA LEU A 56 -5.60 5.70 3.29
C LEU A 56 -6.98 5.23 3.77
N LYS A 57 -8.03 6.04 3.59
CA LYS A 57 -9.41 5.63 3.93
C LYS A 57 -9.89 4.47 3.08
N GLU A 58 -9.59 4.48 1.78
CA GLU A 58 -9.93 3.37 0.88
C GLU A 58 -9.20 2.08 1.30
N LEU A 59 -7.89 2.15 1.53
CA LEU A 59 -7.11 0.98 1.97
C LEU A 59 -7.55 0.45 3.34
N GLU A 60 -7.98 1.33 4.24
CA GLU A 60 -8.54 0.95 5.55
C GLU A 60 -9.91 0.27 5.38
N ALA A 61 -10.78 0.83 4.54
CA ALA A 61 -12.10 0.24 4.24
C ALA A 61 -11.99 -1.11 3.50
N ASP A 62 -11.00 -1.25 2.63
CA ASP A 62 -10.64 -2.50 1.93
C ASP A 62 -9.97 -3.52 2.89
N GLY A 63 -9.70 -3.13 4.14
CA GLY A 63 -9.10 -4.00 5.16
C GLY A 63 -7.63 -4.33 4.92
N LEU A 64 -6.92 -3.56 4.09
CA LEU A 64 -5.50 -3.77 3.78
C LEU A 64 -4.56 -3.08 4.76
N ILE A 65 -5.00 -1.98 5.37
CA ILE A 65 -4.23 -1.25 6.38
C ILE A 65 -5.04 -1.05 7.65
N HIS A 66 -4.35 -1.03 8.78
CA HIS A 66 -4.89 -0.66 10.08
C HIS A 66 -4.45 0.75 10.45
N ARG A 67 -5.42 1.59 10.83
CA ARG A 67 -5.20 2.93 11.36
C ARG A 67 -5.38 2.91 12.87
N LYS A 68 -4.36 3.35 13.61
CA LYS A 68 -4.38 3.42 15.06
C LYS A 68 -4.22 4.86 15.54
N GLU A 69 -5.22 5.34 16.26
CA GLU A 69 -5.16 6.63 16.96
C GLU A 69 -4.63 6.45 18.38
N TYR A 70 -3.79 7.37 18.81
CA TYR A 70 -3.30 7.45 20.18
C TYR A 70 -3.79 8.75 20.81
N PRO A 71 -4.63 8.68 21.86
CA PRO A 71 -5.10 9.86 22.58
C PRO A 71 -3.98 10.39 23.48
N GLN A 72 -3.10 11.20 22.89
CA GLN A 72 -1.98 11.87 23.55
C GLN A 72 -1.83 13.30 23.01
N ILE A 73 -1.02 14.12 23.69
CA ILE A 73 -0.69 15.48 23.22
C ILE A 73 0.79 15.50 22.78
N PRO A 74 1.09 15.86 21.51
CA PRO A 74 0.15 16.05 20.40
C PRO A 74 -0.45 14.71 19.92
N PRO A 75 -1.66 14.74 19.30
CA PRO A 75 -2.33 13.55 18.82
C PRO A 75 -1.47 12.81 17.79
N LYS A 76 -1.45 11.49 17.90
CA LYS A 76 -0.60 10.61 17.08
C LYS A 76 -1.49 9.60 16.35
N VAL A 77 -1.24 9.43 15.06
CA VAL A 77 -1.91 8.44 14.21
C VAL A 77 -0.85 7.62 13.50
N GLU A 78 -0.96 6.30 13.58
CA GLU A 78 -0.09 5.35 12.90
C GLU A 78 -0.89 4.49 11.93
N TYR A 79 -0.21 4.06 10.87
CA TYR A 79 -0.71 3.16 9.85
C TYR A 79 0.22 1.96 9.75
N SER A 80 -0.35 0.77 9.58
CA SER A 80 0.34 -0.51 9.44
C SER A 80 -0.45 -1.42 8.51
N MET A 81 0.15 -2.49 7.98
CA MET A 81 -0.61 -3.49 7.20
C MET A 81 -1.44 -4.37 8.14
N THR A 82 -2.63 -4.76 7.72
CA THR A 82 -3.43 -5.80 8.42
C THR A 82 -2.89 -7.20 8.09
N GLU A 83 -3.43 -8.23 8.74
CA GLU A 83 -3.18 -9.63 8.35
C GLU A 83 -3.46 -9.89 6.86
N LEU A 84 -4.60 -9.40 6.35
CA LEU A 84 -4.93 -9.46 4.92
C LEU A 84 -3.91 -8.69 4.07
N GLY A 85 -3.55 -7.47 4.49
CA GLY A 85 -2.55 -6.66 3.79
C GLY A 85 -1.21 -7.36 3.66
N LEU A 86 -0.74 -8.02 4.74
CA LEU A 86 0.52 -8.75 4.74
C LEU A 86 0.54 -9.89 3.70
N THR A 87 -0.62 -10.48 3.35
CA THR A 87 -0.70 -11.49 2.28
C THR A 87 -0.37 -10.94 0.88
N LEU A 88 -0.32 -9.61 0.70
CA LEU A 88 0.11 -8.96 -0.56
C LEU A 88 1.64 -8.81 -0.67
N ILE A 89 2.41 -9.07 0.38
CA ILE A 89 3.88 -8.94 0.34
C ILE A 89 4.51 -9.75 -0.80
N PRO A 90 4.12 -11.03 -1.05
CA PRO A 90 4.65 -11.78 -2.19
C PRO A 90 4.38 -11.10 -3.54
N VAL A 91 3.24 -10.41 -3.69
CA VAL A 91 2.92 -9.66 -4.92
C VAL A 91 3.81 -8.43 -5.06
N LEU A 92 4.02 -7.69 -3.97
CA LEU A 92 4.95 -6.55 -3.94
C LEU A 92 6.37 -6.99 -4.29
N GLN A 93 6.84 -8.11 -3.74
CA GLN A 93 8.15 -8.68 -4.04
C GLN A 93 8.26 -9.05 -5.52
N CYS A 94 7.26 -9.74 -6.09
CA CYS A 94 7.24 -10.06 -7.52
C CYS A 94 7.36 -8.81 -8.41
N LEU A 95 6.71 -7.70 -8.02
CA LEU A 95 6.83 -6.43 -8.73
C LEU A 95 8.23 -5.82 -8.61
N CYS A 96 8.84 -5.88 -7.43
CA CYS A 96 10.23 -5.45 -7.23
C CYS A 96 11.18 -6.28 -8.10
N ASP A 97 11.05 -7.60 -8.10
CA ASP A 97 11.90 -8.51 -8.87
C ASP A 97 11.76 -8.30 -10.38
N TRP A 98 10.53 -8.08 -10.85
CA TRP A 98 10.27 -7.69 -12.23
C TRP A 98 10.91 -6.34 -12.55
N GLY A 99 10.76 -5.35 -11.66
CA GLY A 99 11.38 -4.04 -11.79
C GLY A 99 12.91 -4.12 -11.91
N VAL A 100 13.58 -4.93 -11.07
CA VAL A 100 15.03 -5.15 -11.13
C VAL A 100 15.48 -5.69 -12.49
N LYS A 101 14.68 -6.57 -13.11
CA LYS A 101 15.02 -7.16 -14.42
C LYS A 101 14.83 -6.20 -15.60
N HIS A 102 14.01 -5.16 -15.44
CA HIS A 102 13.55 -4.33 -16.56
C HIS A 102 13.80 -2.84 -16.39
N ILE A 103 14.22 -2.38 -15.21
CA ILE A 103 14.63 -0.99 -15.00
C ILE A 103 15.89 -0.73 -15.82
N LYS A 104 15.78 0.17 -16.79
CA LYS A 104 16.95 0.66 -17.52
C LYS A 104 17.64 1.64 -16.59
N ASN A 105 18.87 1.33 -16.19
CA ASN A 105 19.75 2.32 -15.58
C ASN A 105 20.10 3.33 -16.68
N ASN A 106 19.40 4.46 -16.70
CA ASN A 106 19.82 5.66 -17.42
C ASN A 106 20.50 6.60 -16.43
#